data_AF-A0A7D5JDD0-F1
#
_entry.id   AF-A0A7D5JDD0-F1
#
_cell.length_a   1.000
_cell.length_b   1.000
_cell.length_c   1.000
_cell.angle_alpha   90.00
_cell.angle_beta   90.00
_cell.angle_gamma   90.00
#
_symmetry.space_group_name_H-M   'P 1'
#
loop_
_entity.id
_entity.type
_entity.pdbx_description
1 polymer ?
#
loop_
_entity_poly.entity_id
_entity_poly.type
_entity_poly.pdbx_seq_one_letter_code
_entity_poly.pdbx_strand_id
1 'polypeptide(L)' 'MGVPKKRTSISKKRIRKNIWKRKGYWAALKAFSLGKSLSTGNSKSFCVGQKNSTENAKGFGVRQRTK' A
#
# COMPACT_ATOMS: atom_id res chain seq x y z
N MET A 1 3.92 -13.48 37.57
CA MET A 1 3.32 -13.30 36.23
C MET A 1 1.81 -13.25 36.35
N GLY A 2 1.14 -12.29 35.71
CA GLY A 2 -0.31 -12.15 35.79
C GLY A 2 -1.04 -13.17 34.92
N VAL A 3 -1.88 -14.02 35.52
CA VAL A 3 -2.70 -15.01 34.81
C VAL A 3 -4.09 -14.42 34.55
N PRO A 4 -4.62 -14.47 33.30
CA PRO A 4 -5.95 -13.95 33.00
C PRO A 4 -7.01 -14.79 33.69
N LYS A 5 -7.82 -14.15 34.56
CA LYS A 5 -8.88 -14.84 35.31
C LYS A 5 -10.03 -15.35 34.42
N LYS A 6 -10.28 -14.69 33.29
CA LYS A 6 -11.36 -15.00 32.35
C LYS A 6 -10.89 -14.77 30.91
N ARG A 7 -11.48 -15.52 29.97
CA ARG A 7 -11.21 -15.32 28.54
C ARG A 7 -11.81 -14.00 28.07
N THR A 8 -11.15 -13.35 27.12
CA THR A 8 -11.70 -12.15 26.49
C THR A 8 -12.92 -12.50 25.64
N SER A 9 -13.97 -11.66 25.69
CA SER A 9 -15.12 -11.83 24.81
C SER A 9 -14.71 -11.76 23.33
N ILE A 10 -15.50 -12.41 22.47
CA ILE A 10 -15.22 -12.50 21.03
C ILE A 10 -15.15 -11.10 20.40
N SER A 11 -16.06 -10.20 20.78
CA SER A 11 -16.08 -8.81 20.33
C SER A 11 -14.77 -8.07 20.70
N LYS A 12 -14.36 -8.12 21.97
CA LYS A 12 -13.11 -7.49 22.44
C LYS A 12 -11.87 -8.04 21.72
N LYS A 13 -11.85 -9.35 21.43
CA LYS A 13 -10.77 -9.97 20.64
C LYS A 13 -10.74 -9.43 19.20
N ARG A 14 -11.90 -9.31 18.54
CA ARG A 14 -12.00 -8.80 17.16
C ARG A 14 -11.57 -7.33 17.06
N ILE A 15 -11.98 -6.48 17.99
CA ILE A 15 -11.60 -5.05 18.02
C ILE A 15 -10.07 -4.89 18.04
N ARG A 16 -9.38 -5.61 18.94
CA ARG A 16 -7.91 -5.56 19.01
C ARG A 16 -7.24 -6.00 17.70
N LYS A 17 -7.74 -7.05 17.06
CA LYS A 17 -7.24 -7.49 15.74
C LYS A 17 -7.50 -6.46 14.64
N ASN A 18 -8.65 -5.79 14.67
CA ASN A 18 -8.99 -4.76 13.69
C ASN A 18 -8.08 -3.53 13.81
N ILE A 19 -7.67 -3.13 15.02
CA ILE A 19 -6.70 -2.04 15.22
C ILE A 19 -5.37 -2.38 14.53
N TRP A 20 -4.90 -3.63 14.65
CA TRP A 20 -3.69 -4.07 13.96
C TRP A 20 -3.87 -4.08 12.43
N LYS A 21 -4.98 -4.63 11.92
CA LYS A 21 -5.29 -4.66 10.48
C LYS A 21 -5.45 -3.26 9.86
N ARG A 22 -5.98 -2.29 10.61
CA ARG A 22 -6.18 -0.90 10.14
C ARG A 22 -4.87 -0.21 9.73
N LYS A 23 -3.73 -0.63 10.30
CA LYS A 23 -2.42 -0.09 9.90
C LYS A 23 -2.09 -0.40 8.43
N GLY A 24 -2.51 -1.55 7.92
CA GLY A 24 -2.29 -1.93 6.52
C GLY A 24 -3.02 -1.05 5.53
N TYR A 25 -4.23 -0.57 5.88
CA TYR A 25 -4.98 0.36 5.04
C TYR A 25 -4.21 1.67 4.79
N TRP A 26 -3.63 2.25 5.83
CA TRP A 26 -2.81 3.46 5.71
C TRP A 26 -1.56 3.23 4.85
N ALA A 27 -0.91 2.07 4.99
CA ALA A 27 0.22 1.71 4.15
C ALA A 27 -0.19 1.59 2.67
N ALA A 28 -1.34 0.95 2.39
CA ALA A 28 -1.87 0.81 1.04
C ALA A 28 -2.20 2.16 0.38
N LEU A 29 -2.81 3.09 1.13
CA LEU A 29 -3.08 4.45 0.62
C LEU A 29 -1.80 5.19 0.23
N LYS A 30 -0.77 5.15 1.10
CA LYS A 30 0.53 5.76 0.83
C LYS A 30 1.21 5.11 -0.38
N ALA A 31 1.20 3.77 -0.45
CA ALA A 31 1.78 3.03 -1.57
C ALA A 31 1.08 3.33 -2.90
N PHE A 32 -0.25 3.44 -2.90
CA PHE A 32 -1.03 3.77 -4.09
C PHE A 32 -0.70 5.18 -4.60
N SER A 33 -0.70 6.17 -3.71
CA SER A 33 -0.30 7.55 -4.04
C SER A 33 1.12 7.60 -4.61
N LEU A 34 2.05 6.88 -3.97
CA LEU A 34 3.43 6.78 -4.43
C LEU A 34 3.54 6.13 -5.82
N GLY A 35 2.86 5.02 -6.07
CA GLY A 35 2.87 4.34 -7.37
C GLY A 35 2.35 5.23 -8.50
N LYS A 36 1.31 6.04 -8.25
CA LYS A 36 0.82 7.02 -9.23
C LYS A 36 1.84 8.12 -9.52
N SER A 37 2.57 8.59 -8.51
CA SER A 37 3.62 9.60 -8.66
C SER A 37 4.86 9.07 -9.41
N LEU A 38 5.18 7.79 -9.24
CA LEU A 38 6.24 7.12 -9.99
C LEU A 38 5.84 6.87 -11.45
N SER A 39 4.58 6.48 -11.68
CA SER A 39 4.07 6.17 -13.03
C SER A 39 4.07 7.37 -13.99
N THR A 40 4.05 8.60 -13.48
CA THR A 40 4.09 9.80 -14.33
C THR A 40 5.49 10.24 -14.72
N GLY A 41 6.55 9.68 -14.12
CA GLY A 41 7.95 9.98 -14.48
C GLY A 41 8.42 11.42 -14.21
N ASN A 42 7.55 12.29 -13.70
CA ASN A 42 7.83 13.71 -13.46
C ASN A 42 8.50 13.97 -12.11
N SER A 43 8.54 12.98 -11.22
CA SER A 43 9.08 13.08 -9.87
C SER A 43 10.61 12.91 -9.86
N LYS A 44 11.35 14.02 -9.68
CA LYS A 44 12.83 14.03 -9.64
C LYS A 44 13.44 13.59 -8.30
N SER A 45 12.63 13.47 -7.25
CA SER A 45 13.09 13.17 -5.88
C SER A 45 13.07 11.68 -5.52
N PHE A 46 12.36 10.85 -6.29
CA PHE A 46 12.19 9.43 -6.00
C PHE A 46 12.86 8.60 -7.11
N CYS A 47 14.11 8.20 -6.90
CA CYS A 47 14.83 7.33 -7.83
C CYS A 47 14.60 5.86 -7.47
N VAL A 48 13.83 5.15 -8.30
CA VAL A 48 13.86 3.69 -8.31
C VAL A 48 15.10 3.30 -9.10
N GLY A 49 16.11 2.72 -8.44
CA GLY A 49 17.40 2.41 -9.06
C GLY A 49 17.23 1.69 -10.40
N GLN A 50 17.65 2.34 -11.48
CA GLN A 50 17.71 1.73 -12.80
C GLN A 50 18.80 0.66 -12.75
N LYS A 51 18.41 -0.62 -12.84
CA LYS A 51 19.32 -1.64 -13.35
C LYS A 51 19.27 -1.51 -14.86
N ASN A 52 20.36 -1.02 -15.43
CA ASN A 52 20.51 -0.80 -16.86
C ASN A 52 20.32 -2.13 -17.60
N SER A 53 19.14 -2.36 -18.16
CA SER A 53 18.97 -3.37 -19.21
C SER A 53 17.76 -3.01 -20.08
N THR A 54 18.10 -2.55 -21.28
CA THR A 54 17.39 -2.74 -22.56
C THR A 54 16.02 -2.07 -22.73
N GLU A 55 16.08 -0.93 -23.41
CA GLU A 55 15.24 -0.43 -24.50
C GLU A 55 13.86 -1.09 -24.75
N ASN A 56 12.84 -0.22 -24.86
CA ASN A 56 11.49 -0.47 -25.41
C ASN A 56 10.48 -1.22 -24.53
N ALA A 57 10.11 -0.64 -23.38
CA ALA A 57 8.83 -0.96 -22.75
C ALA A 57 7.72 -0.08 -23.35
N LYS A 58 6.98 -0.62 -24.33
CA LYS A 58 5.72 -0.05 -24.83
C LYS A 58 4.79 0.22 -23.63
N GLY A 59 4.43 1.49 -23.42
CA GLY A 59 3.66 1.94 -22.26
C GLY A 59 2.31 1.23 -22.14
N PHE A 60 1.94 0.87 -20.91
CA PHE A 60 0.59 0.39 -20.59
C PHE A 60 -0.40 1.55 -20.71
N GLY A 61 -1.03 1.68 -21.88
CA GLY A 61 -2.05 2.67 -22.17
C GLY A 61 -3.31 2.44 -21.34
N VAL A 62 -3.52 3.25 -20.30
CA VAL A 62 -4.85 3.43 -19.73
C VAL A 62 -5.65 4.26 -20.72
N ARG A 63 -6.47 3.58 -21.52
CA ARG A 63 -7.44 4.20 -22.44
C ARG A 63 -8.39 5.08 -21.63
N GLN A 64 -8.23 6.40 -21.71
CA GLN A 64 -9.22 7.33 -21.17
C GLN A 64 -10.50 7.18 -22.00
N ARG A 65 -11.58 6.69 -21.38
CA ARG A 65 -12.93 6.78 -21.92
C ARG A 65 -13.46 8.17 -21.56
N THR A 66 -13.40 9.10 -22.52
CA THR A 66 -14.19 10.33 -22.49
C THR A 66 -15.62 10.04 -22.95
N LYS A 67 -16.55 10.87 -22.45
CA LYS A 67 -18.02 10.78 -22.60
C LYS A 67 -18.48 10.56 -24.03
#